data_AF-A0A2V6X7P3-F1
#
_entry.id   AF-A0A2V6X7P3-F1
#
_cell.length_a   1.000
_cell.length_b   1.000
_cell.length_c   1.000
_cell.angle_alpha   90.00
_cell.angle_beta   90.00
_cell.angle_gamma   90.00
#
_symmetry.space_group_name_H-M   'P 1'
#
loop_
_entity.id
_entity.type
_entity.pdbx_description
1 polymer ?
#
loop_
_entity_poly.entity_id
_entity_poly.type
_entity_poly.pdbx_seq_one_letter_code
_entity_poly.pdbx_strand_id
1 'polypeptide(L)'
;MPSAVALLRTRPETVVEDYGRLMRLVKYDQVLHRDQDLILKLNLSWTKYFPACSSQPWQVDGVLTTLLEDGYDRHRILPVENKTVVTDPIAGCRNNRWSPVLERHGVPFIPLPGVEWTVYKFQSPLLKLNAIFPEGIEIPKMYVGKNVLHLPTVKCVHPDTEILLADGSMVRAEALIKEWQVREPAHDLPDGDRVSEGEVRVVSLSGGDLTGGHATHFWRTPLTDEAVWTIRTRTGRQVTTSRRHPFLTPEGWRPAGEIRVGDRIAVARRIRIDGAPQILPRVASL
;
A
#
# COMPACT_ATOMS: atom_id res chain seq x y z
N MET A 1 -6.92 24.64 -4.51
CA MET A 1 -7.07 24.68 -3.03
C MET A 1 -5.87 23.96 -2.42
N PRO A 2 -5.30 24.45 -1.31
CA PRO A 2 -4.28 23.70 -0.58
C PRO A 2 -4.85 22.38 -0.06
N SER A 3 -4.04 21.32 -0.04
CA SER A 3 -4.44 20.04 0.54
C SER A 3 -4.70 20.18 2.04
N ALA A 4 -5.84 19.66 2.51
CA ALA A 4 -6.18 19.63 3.93
C ALA A 4 -5.92 18.24 4.50
N VAL A 5 -5.29 18.18 5.68
CA VAL A 5 -5.07 16.93 6.42
C VAL A 5 -5.66 17.10 7.82
N ALA A 6 -6.45 16.12 8.26
CA ALA A 6 -6.97 16.06 9.61
C ALA A 6 -6.42 14.84 10.34
N LEU A 7 -6.13 15.01 11.63
CA LEU A 7 -5.77 13.93 12.55
C LEU A 7 -6.74 13.95 13.73
N LEU A 8 -7.16 12.76 14.15
CA LEU A 8 -8.08 12.59 15.27
C LEU A 8 -7.64 11.41 16.12
N ARG A 9 -7.57 11.61 17.44
CA ARG A 9 -7.39 10.51 18.39
C ARG A 9 -8.72 9.76 18.53
N THR A 10 -8.69 8.45 18.36
CA THR A 10 -9.87 7.57 18.41
C THR A 10 -9.73 6.49 19.49
N ARG A 11 -10.85 5.81 19.79
CA ARG A 11 -10.93 4.64 20.67
C ARG A 11 -11.84 3.59 20.02
N PRO A 12 -11.72 2.30 20.37
CA PRO A 12 -12.57 1.24 19.78
C PRO A 12 -14.07 1.54 19.84
N GLU A 13 -14.53 2.21 20.90
CA GLU A 13 -15.94 2.52 21.13
C GLU A 13 -16.48 3.61 20.19
N THR A 14 -15.62 4.51 19.71
CA THR A 14 -16.00 5.70 18.92
C THR A 14 -15.48 5.64 17.48
N VAL A 15 -14.74 4.60 17.10
CA VAL A 15 -13.98 4.56 15.83
C VAL A 15 -14.85 4.78 14.58
N VAL A 16 -16.10 4.31 14.59
CA VAL A 16 -17.04 4.49 13.48
C VAL A 16 -17.46 5.96 13.35
N GLU A 17 -17.85 6.58 14.46
CA GLU A 17 -18.26 8.01 14.52
C GLU A 17 -17.07 8.94 14.24
N ASP A 18 -15.88 8.54 14.68
CA ASP A 18 -14.64 9.28 14.51
C ASP A 18 -14.23 9.45 13.04
N TYR A 19 -14.59 8.50 12.16
CA TYR A 19 -14.43 8.71 10.71
C TYR A 19 -15.25 9.89 10.19
N GLY A 20 -16.49 10.03 10.67
CA GLY A 20 -17.34 11.17 10.28
C GLY A 20 -16.80 12.50 10.79
N ARG A 21 -16.27 12.51 12.02
CA ARG A 21 -15.56 13.69 12.57
C ARG A 21 -14.34 14.03 11.72
N LEU A 22 -13.54 13.03 11.34
CA LEU A 22 -12.34 13.20 10.51
C LEU A 22 -12.68 13.79 9.13
N MET A 23 -13.71 13.27 8.47
CA MET A 23 -14.17 13.74 7.16
C MET A 23 -14.66 15.20 7.23
N ARG A 24 -15.47 15.55 8.24
CA ARG A 24 -15.98 16.92 8.41
C ARG A 24 -14.88 17.92 8.77
N LEU A 25 -13.82 17.50 9.47
CA LEU A 25 -12.65 18.35 9.75
C LEU A 25 -11.95 18.82 8.47
N VAL A 26 -11.89 17.97 7.43
CA VAL A 26 -11.33 18.35 6.12
C VAL A 26 -12.37 18.96 5.17
N LYS A 27 -13.60 19.24 5.66
CA LYS A 27 -14.70 19.83 4.89
C LYS A 27 -14.96 19.09 3.57
N TYR A 28 -14.97 17.75 3.66
CA TYR A 28 -15.01 16.87 2.50
C TYR A 28 -16.21 17.16 1.56
N ASP A 29 -17.32 17.64 2.11
CA ASP A 29 -18.56 17.99 1.40
C ASP A 29 -18.42 19.22 0.49
N GLN A 30 -17.40 20.05 0.71
CA GLN A 30 -17.05 21.17 -0.18
C GLN A 30 -16.27 20.71 -1.43
N VAL A 31 -15.73 19.49 -1.40
CA VAL A 31 -14.92 18.91 -2.48
C VAL A 31 -15.68 17.80 -3.19
N LEU A 32 -16.38 16.95 -2.45
CA LEU A 32 -17.16 15.85 -2.99
C LEU A 32 -18.63 16.30 -3.15
N HIS A 33 -18.97 16.95 -4.26
CA HIS A 33 -20.32 17.46 -4.47
C HIS A 33 -21.38 16.34 -4.47
N ARG A 34 -22.49 16.54 -3.74
CA ARG A 34 -23.56 15.54 -3.51
C ARG A 34 -24.41 15.25 -4.75
N ASP A 35 -24.43 16.18 -5.70
CA ASP A 35 -25.16 16.08 -6.96
C ASP A 35 -24.41 15.28 -8.04
N GLN A 36 -23.24 14.73 -7.70
CA GLN A 36 -22.44 13.86 -8.57
C GLN A 36 -22.33 12.46 -7.98
N ASP A 37 -22.21 11.47 -8.87
CA ASP A 37 -21.91 10.10 -8.45
C ASP A 37 -20.52 10.04 -7.79
N LEU A 38 -20.41 9.20 -6.77
CA LEU A 38 -19.21 9.05 -5.94
C LEU A 38 -18.66 7.63 -6.05
N ILE A 39 -17.48 7.49 -6.63
CA ILE A 39 -16.68 6.28 -6.52
C ILE A 39 -16.10 6.20 -5.10
N LEU A 40 -16.48 5.17 -4.35
CA LEU A 40 -15.82 4.80 -3.10
C LEU A 40 -14.79 3.72 -3.40
N LYS A 41 -13.54 4.10 -3.64
CA LYS A 41 -12.44 3.17 -3.92
C LYS A 41 -12.00 2.52 -2.62
N LEU A 42 -12.31 1.24 -2.47
CA LEU A 42 -11.76 0.41 -1.41
C LEU A 42 -10.29 0.08 -1.72
N ASN A 43 -9.58 -0.47 -0.74
CA ASN A 43 -8.23 -0.97 -0.93
C ASN A 43 -8.15 -2.42 -0.46
N LEU A 44 -8.15 -3.34 -1.43
CA LEU A 44 -7.93 -4.75 -1.22
C LEU A 44 -6.46 -5.08 -1.46
N SER A 45 -5.67 -5.18 -0.39
CA SER A 45 -4.32 -5.75 -0.48
C SER A 45 -4.36 -7.28 -0.61
N TRP A 46 -5.40 -7.92 -0.04
CA TRP A 46 -5.54 -9.37 -0.04
C TRP A 46 -7.00 -9.84 0.06
N THR A 47 -7.35 -10.81 -0.78
CA THR A 47 -8.57 -11.63 -0.69
C THR A 47 -8.86 -12.21 0.70
N LYS A 48 -7.88 -12.60 1.51
CA LYS A 48 -8.13 -13.10 2.88
C LYS A 48 -8.17 -11.92 3.86
N TYR A 49 -9.01 -12.03 4.89
CA TYR A 49 -9.04 -11.00 5.93
C TYR A 49 -7.77 -11.03 6.77
N PHE A 50 -7.10 -9.88 6.82
CA PHE A 50 -6.00 -9.59 7.73
C PHE A 50 -6.19 -8.17 8.28
N PRO A 51 -6.17 -7.99 9.61
CA PRO A 51 -6.26 -6.65 10.21
C PRO A 51 -5.18 -5.70 9.65
N ALA A 52 -5.59 -4.46 9.37
CA ALA A 52 -4.78 -3.39 8.77
C ALA A 52 -4.23 -3.65 7.36
N CYS A 53 -4.63 -4.73 6.68
CA CYS A 53 -4.15 -5.05 5.32
C CYS A 53 -5.01 -4.41 4.22
N SER A 54 -6.33 -4.40 4.41
CA SER A 54 -7.31 -3.83 3.49
C SER A 54 -8.09 -2.69 4.18
N SER A 55 -8.95 -1.97 3.45
CA SER A 55 -9.91 -1.06 4.09
C SER A 55 -10.71 -1.83 5.16
N GLN A 56 -10.75 -1.32 6.39
CA GLN A 56 -11.34 -2.06 7.50
C GLN A 56 -12.87 -1.99 7.45
N PRO A 57 -13.62 -3.02 7.89
CA PRO A 57 -15.08 -2.99 7.82
C PRO A 57 -15.68 -1.82 8.62
N TRP A 58 -15.12 -1.46 9.78
CA TRP A 58 -15.54 -0.28 10.55
C TRP A 58 -15.15 1.06 9.89
N GLN A 59 -14.10 1.08 9.05
CA GLN A 59 -13.75 2.24 8.24
C GLN A 59 -14.76 2.45 7.11
N VAL A 60 -15.08 1.37 6.38
CA VAL A 60 -16.11 1.39 5.34
C VAL A 60 -17.45 1.80 5.95
N ASP A 61 -17.75 1.28 7.13
CA ASP A 61 -18.97 1.60 7.88
C ASP A 61 -19.05 3.07 8.29
N GLY A 62 -18.00 3.60 8.94
CA GLY A 62 -17.97 4.98 9.39
C GLY A 62 -18.06 5.97 8.23
N VAL A 63 -17.37 5.69 7.12
CA VAL A 63 -17.43 6.50 5.91
C VAL A 63 -18.82 6.47 5.28
N LEU A 64 -19.43 5.29 5.10
CA LEU A 64 -20.76 5.18 4.52
C LEU A 64 -21.84 5.80 5.40
N THR A 65 -21.79 5.55 6.72
CA THR A 65 -22.70 6.18 7.70
C THR A 65 -22.65 7.70 7.57
N THR A 66 -21.44 8.27 7.56
CA THR A 66 -21.23 9.72 7.44
C THR A 66 -21.79 10.27 6.13
N LEU A 67 -21.49 9.61 5.00
CA LEU A 67 -21.99 10.03 3.69
C LEU A 67 -23.52 10.07 3.68
N LEU A 68 -24.18 9.04 4.21
CA LEU A 68 -25.64 8.98 4.21
C LEU A 68 -26.27 10.00 5.17
N GLU A 69 -25.71 10.16 6.38
CA GLU A 69 -26.16 11.17 7.35
C GLU A 69 -26.03 12.60 6.81
N ASP A 70 -24.95 12.86 6.08
CA ASP A 70 -24.69 14.17 5.48
C ASP A 70 -25.43 14.35 4.13
N GLY A 71 -26.32 13.42 3.77
CA GLY A 71 -27.29 13.58 2.69
C GLY A 71 -26.78 13.20 1.28
N TYR A 72 -25.76 12.36 1.17
CA TYR A 72 -25.42 11.73 -0.10
C TYR A 72 -26.45 10.65 -0.44
N ASP A 73 -26.91 10.61 -1.69
CA ASP A 73 -27.82 9.58 -2.16
C ASP A 73 -27.08 8.23 -2.27
N ARG A 74 -27.56 7.21 -1.56
CA ARG A 74 -27.02 5.85 -1.59
C ARG A 74 -26.92 5.28 -3.01
N HIS A 75 -27.85 5.64 -3.90
CA HIS A 75 -27.88 5.15 -5.28
C HIS A 75 -26.77 5.73 -6.15
N ARG A 76 -26.10 6.78 -5.66
CA ARG A 76 -24.99 7.46 -6.32
C ARG A 76 -23.62 7.10 -5.72
N ILE A 77 -23.60 6.33 -4.63
CA ILE A 77 -22.37 5.83 -4.02
C ILE A 77 -22.02 4.49 -4.66
N LEU A 78 -20.83 4.42 -5.24
CA LEU A 78 -20.35 3.29 -6.03
C LEU A 78 -19.07 2.72 -5.39
N PRO A 79 -19.19 1.81 -4.40
CA PRO A 79 -18.07 1.08 -3.85
C PRO A 79 -17.42 0.17 -4.89
N VAL A 80 -16.12 0.36 -5.14
CA VAL A 80 -15.39 -0.37 -6.19
C VAL A 80 -14.07 -0.94 -5.70
N GLU A 81 -13.63 -2.02 -6.34
CA GLU A 81 -12.29 -2.57 -6.17
C GLU A 81 -11.78 -3.26 -7.46
N ASN A 82 -10.48 -3.11 -7.73
CA ASN A 82 -9.81 -3.74 -8.85
C ASN A 82 -9.19 -5.09 -8.47
N LYS A 83 -8.95 -5.91 -9.48
CA LYS A 83 -8.14 -7.11 -9.34
C LYS A 83 -6.67 -6.75 -9.46
N THR A 84 -5.85 -7.29 -8.57
CA THR A 84 -4.39 -7.30 -8.67
C THR A 84 -3.91 -8.73 -8.84
N VAL A 85 -2.61 -8.93 -9.01
CA VAL A 85 -2.01 -10.27 -9.20
C VAL A 85 -2.24 -11.22 -8.02
N VAL A 86 -2.58 -10.71 -6.83
CA VAL A 86 -2.82 -11.50 -5.62
C VAL A 86 -4.25 -11.40 -5.06
N THR A 87 -5.16 -10.73 -5.78
CA THR A 87 -6.52 -10.47 -5.26
C THR A 87 -7.64 -11.05 -6.12
N ASP A 88 -8.73 -11.39 -5.46
CA ASP A 88 -10.04 -11.63 -6.05
C ASP A 88 -11.00 -10.63 -5.38
N PRO A 89 -11.52 -9.63 -6.10
CA PRO A 89 -12.37 -8.59 -5.53
C PRO A 89 -13.65 -9.12 -4.87
N ILE A 90 -14.28 -10.15 -5.45
CA ILE A 90 -15.56 -10.70 -4.96
C ILE A 90 -15.31 -11.49 -3.68
N ALA A 91 -14.34 -12.41 -3.72
CA ALA A 91 -13.96 -13.15 -2.53
C ALA A 91 -13.37 -12.23 -1.44
N GLY A 92 -12.64 -11.18 -1.84
CA GLY A 92 -12.08 -10.16 -0.95
C GLY A 92 -13.17 -9.36 -0.24
N CYS A 93 -14.20 -8.92 -0.96
CA CYS A 93 -15.36 -8.22 -0.40
C CYS A 93 -16.07 -9.06 0.68
N ARG A 94 -16.28 -10.35 0.42
CA ARG A 94 -16.86 -11.28 1.40
C ARG A 94 -15.95 -11.48 2.61
N ASN A 95 -14.69 -11.83 2.37
CA ASN A 95 -13.77 -12.24 3.42
C ASN A 95 -13.40 -11.07 4.34
N ASN A 96 -13.16 -9.87 3.78
CA ASN A 96 -12.85 -8.66 4.55
C ASN A 96 -14.09 -8.03 5.20
N ARG A 97 -15.24 -8.72 5.17
CA ARG A 97 -16.50 -8.31 5.79
C ARG A 97 -17.04 -6.99 5.24
N TRP A 98 -16.75 -6.67 3.97
CA TRP A 98 -17.36 -5.52 3.31
C TRP A 98 -18.80 -5.81 2.93
N SER A 99 -19.12 -7.00 2.38
CA SER A 99 -20.49 -7.37 1.98
C SER A 99 -21.56 -7.03 3.02
N PRO A 100 -21.48 -7.49 4.30
CA PRO A 100 -22.52 -7.17 5.29
C PRO A 100 -22.62 -5.67 5.60
N VAL A 101 -21.51 -4.92 5.52
CA VAL A 101 -21.52 -3.46 5.73
C VAL A 101 -22.20 -2.77 4.55
N LEU A 102 -21.85 -3.14 3.33
CA LEU A 102 -22.44 -2.59 2.10
C LEU A 102 -23.95 -2.89 2.02
N GLU A 103 -24.35 -4.12 2.33
CA GLU A 103 -25.75 -4.55 2.39
C GLU A 103 -26.54 -3.74 3.42
N ARG A 104 -26.00 -3.54 4.63
CA ARG A 104 -26.65 -2.73 5.67
C ARG A 104 -26.87 -1.28 5.24
N HIS A 105 -25.93 -0.72 4.48
CA HIS A 105 -26.02 0.64 3.94
C HIS A 105 -26.82 0.73 2.63
N GLY A 106 -27.24 -0.41 2.08
CA GLY A 106 -28.01 -0.48 0.83
C GLY A 106 -27.24 0.03 -0.39
N VAL A 107 -25.90 -0.15 -0.41
CA VAL A 107 -25.02 0.22 -1.51
C VAL A 107 -24.46 -1.02 -2.22
N PRO A 108 -24.24 -0.99 -3.54
CA PRO A 108 -23.72 -2.14 -4.27
C PRO A 108 -22.23 -2.34 -4.02
N PHE A 109 -21.69 -3.47 -4.49
CA PHE A 109 -20.26 -3.65 -4.70
C PHE A 109 -19.98 -3.88 -6.17
N ILE A 110 -19.05 -3.12 -6.76
CA ILE A 110 -18.73 -3.20 -8.19
C ILE A 110 -17.29 -3.70 -8.37
N PRO A 111 -17.09 -4.99 -8.71
CA PRO A 111 -15.78 -5.50 -9.05
C PRO A 111 -15.34 -4.97 -10.43
N LEU A 112 -14.29 -4.16 -10.48
CA LEU A 112 -13.82 -3.51 -11.71
C LEU A 112 -13.34 -4.44 -12.84
N PRO A 113 -12.96 -5.72 -12.63
CA PRO A 113 -12.68 -6.60 -13.76
C PRO A 113 -13.86 -6.80 -14.72
N GLY A 114 -15.09 -6.56 -14.27
CA GLY A 114 -16.31 -6.76 -15.07
C GLY A 114 -16.88 -5.51 -15.72
N VAL A 115 -16.21 -4.36 -15.64
CA VAL A 115 -16.72 -3.09 -16.20
C VAL A 115 -16.03 -2.73 -17.51
N GLU A 116 -16.61 -1.78 -18.26
CA GLU A 116 -15.99 -1.25 -19.48
C GLU A 116 -14.76 -0.40 -19.12
N TRP A 117 -13.66 -0.64 -19.84
CA TRP A 117 -12.41 0.12 -19.71
C TRP A 117 -12.19 0.98 -20.95
N THR A 118 -11.53 2.12 -20.77
CA THR A 118 -11.21 3.05 -21.85
C THR A 118 -9.83 3.65 -21.63
N VAL A 119 -9.14 4.00 -22.73
CA VAL A 119 -7.85 4.70 -22.66
C VAL A 119 -8.11 6.17 -22.37
N TYR A 120 -7.64 6.64 -21.22
CA TYR A 120 -7.62 8.04 -20.85
C TYR A 120 -6.27 8.66 -21.22
N LYS A 121 -6.30 9.58 -22.17
CA LYS A 121 -5.14 10.43 -22.51
C LYS A 121 -5.08 11.60 -21.53
N PHE A 122 -3.91 11.82 -20.96
CA PHE A 122 -3.69 12.91 -20.01
C PHE A 122 -3.96 14.26 -20.67
N GLN A 123 -4.83 15.07 -20.05
CA GLN A 123 -5.23 16.38 -20.59
C GLN A 123 -4.18 17.48 -20.36
N SER A 124 -3.22 17.23 -19.46
CA SER A 124 -2.09 18.10 -19.18
C SER A 124 -0.83 17.28 -18.95
N PRO A 125 0.37 17.88 -19.11
CA PRO A 125 1.61 17.25 -18.71
C PRO A 125 1.60 16.95 -17.20
N LEU A 126 1.84 15.71 -16.83
CA LEU A 126 2.10 15.22 -15.48
C LEU A 126 3.60 14.99 -15.31
N LEU A 127 4.07 15.01 -14.06
CA LEU A 127 5.51 14.98 -13.75
C LEU A 127 6.28 13.83 -14.41
N LYS A 128 5.69 12.64 -14.46
CA LYS A 128 6.28 11.44 -15.09
C LYS A 128 5.33 10.56 -15.88
N LEU A 129 4.03 10.58 -15.58
CA LEU A 129 3.09 9.62 -16.16
C LEU A 129 2.99 9.71 -17.68
N ASN A 130 3.14 10.89 -18.28
CA ASN A 130 3.16 11.03 -19.74
C ASN A 130 4.36 10.33 -20.40
N ALA A 131 5.51 10.22 -19.71
CA ALA A 131 6.68 9.55 -20.24
C ALA A 131 6.58 8.02 -20.11
N ILE A 132 5.93 7.55 -19.04
CA ILE A 132 5.72 6.11 -18.79
C ILE A 132 4.58 5.56 -19.66
N PHE A 133 3.54 6.37 -19.85
CA PHE A 133 2.32 6.02 -20.59
C PHE A 133 2.04 7.06 -21.68
N PRO A 134 2.84 7.09 -22.76
CA PRO A 134 2.72 8.10 -23.81
C PRO A 134 1.36 8.06 -24.52
N GLU A 135 0.75 6.88 -24.62
CA GLU A 135 -0.57 6.70 -25.23
C GLU A 135 -1.75 6.89 -24.26
N GLY A 136 -1.46 7.23 -23.00
CA GLY A 136 -2.45 7.30 -21.91
C GLY A 136 -2.53 6.02 -21.08
N ILE A 137 -3.45 6.01 -20.12
CA ILE A 137 -3.67 4.88 -19.19
C ILE A 137 -5.07 4.30 -19.36
N GLU A 138 -5.22 3.01 -19.15
CA GLU A 138 -6.54 2.40 -19.07
C GLU A 138 -7.20 2.71 -17.73
N ILE A 139 -8.43 3.23 -17.78
CA ILE A 139 -9.27 3.47 -16.62
C ILE A 139 -10.64 2.82 -16.81
N PRO A 140 -11.36 2.48 -15.72
CA PRO A 140 -12.77 2.14 -15.82
C PRO A 140 -13.53 3.34 -16.42
N LYS A 141 -14.25 3.13 -17.51
CA LYS A 141 -15.01 4.21 -18.19
C LYS A 141 -16.00 4.88 -17.24
N MET A 142 -16.54 4.10 -16.29
CA MET A 142 -17.43 4.60 -15.25
C MET A 142 -16.80 5.65 -14.32
N TYR A 143 -15.48 5.83 -14.28
CA TYR A 143 -14.84 6.84 -13.43
C TYR A 143 -15.00 8.26 -13.97
N VAL A 144 -15.17 8.42 -15.29
CA VAL A 144 -15.17 9.74 -15.93
C VAL A 144 -16.34 10.58 -15.42
N GLY A 145 -16.03 11.79 -14.94
CA GLY A 145 -17.02 12.76 -14.46
C GLY A 145 -17.63 12.45 -13.09
N LYS A 146 -17.05 11.52 -12.32
CA LYS A 146 -17.51 11.17 -10.97
C LYS A 146 -16.51 11.64 -9.90
N ASN A 147 -17.02 11.87 -8.69
CA ASN A 147 -16.19 12.07 -7.51
C ASN A 147 -15.45 10.76 -7.14
N VAL A 148 -14.30 10.87 -6.48
CA VAL A 148 -13.58 9.70 -5.96
C VAL A 148 -13.16 9.92 -4.52
N LEU A 149 -13.55 9.01 -3.63
CA LEU A 149 -13.08 8.90 -2.26
C LEU A 149 -12.32 7.57 -2.11
N HIS A 150 -11.05 7.61 -1.69
CA HIS A 150 -10.17 6.44 -1.61
C HIS A 150 -9.78 6.12 -0.16
N LEU A 151 -9.84 4.83 0.21
CA LEU A 151 -9.53 4.32 1.56
C LEU A 151 -8.19 3.53 1.61
N PRO A 152 -7.02 4.16 1.84
CA PRO A 152 -5.68 3.52 1.71
C PRO A 152 -5.20 2.70 2.95
N THR A 153 -4.03 2.01 2.84
CA THR A 153 -3.30 1.27 3.92
C THR A 153 -1.75 1.39 3.80
N VAL A 154 -0.96 1.23 4.89
CA VAL A 154 0.53 1.42 4.95
C VAL A 154 1.31 0.12 5.36
N LYS A 155 2.56 -0.13 4.89
CA LYS A 155 3.40 -1.35 5.16
C LYS A 155 4.93 -1.08 5.27
N CYS A 156 5.69 -1.61 6.28
CA CYS A 156 7.14 -1.31 6.56
C CYS A 156 8.03 -2.47 7.15
N VAL A 157 9.40 -2.36 7.11
CA VAL A 157 10.48 -3.29 7.64
C VAL A 157 11.40 -2.67 8.74
N HIS A 158 12.28 -3.45 9.42
CA HIS A 158 13.25 -2.97 10.45
C HIS A 158 14.53 -2.32 9.84
N PRO A 159 15.13 -1.29 10.47
CA PRO A 159 16.31 -0.55 9.97
C PRO A 159 17.58 -1.37 9.69
N ASP A 160 17.84 -2.41 10.47
CA ASP A 160 19.05 -3.25 10.32
C ASP A 160 19.00 -4.21 9.14
N THR A 161 17.86 -4.30 8.46
CA THR A 161 17.69 -5.22 7.32
C THR A 161 18.66 -4.86 6.22
N GLU A 162 19.46 -5.82 5.75
CA GLU A 162 20.29 -5.63 4.58
C GLU A 162 19.44 -5.78 3.30
N ILE A 163 19.55 -4.80 2.42
CA ILE A 163 18.88 -4.75 1.12
C ILE A 163 19.91 -5.07 0.05
N LEU A 164 19.60 -6.06 -0.79
CA LEU A 164 20.39 -6.38 -1.97
C LEU A 164 20.01 -5.46 -3.13
N LEU A 165 20.96 -4.66 -3.58
CA LEU A 165 20.81 -3.80 -4.74
C LEU A 165 21.00 -4.59 -6.04
N ALA A 166 20.51 -4.04 -7.15
CA ALA A 166 20.59 -4.71 -8.45
C ALA A 166 22.02 -4.89 -8.97
N ASP A 167 22.99 -4.14 -8.45
CA ASP A 167 24.42 -4.28 -8.76
C ASP A 167 25.14 -5.32 -7.87
N GLY A 168 24.40 -5.99 -6.98
CA GLY A 168 24.91 -7.00 -6.06
C GLY A 168 25.50 -6.47 -4.77
N SER A 169 25.57 -5.14 -4.59
CA SER A 169 25.96 -4.55 -3.32
C SER A 169 24.85 -4.73 -2.28
N MET A 170 25.25 -4.75 -1.01
CA MET A 170 24.36 -4.85 0.14
C MET A 170 24.41 -3.54 0.91
N VAL A 171 23.25 -3.00 1.28
CA VAL A 171 23.14 -1.77 2.08
C VAL A 171 22.13 -1.97 3.20
N ARG A 172 22.42 -1.48 4.40
CA ARG A 172 21.43 -1.49 5.50
C ARG A 172 20.28 -0.55 5.15
N ALA A 173 19.05 -0.98 5.41
CA ALA A 173 17.85 -0.19 5.15
C ALA A 173 17.94 1.21 5.81
N GLU A 174 18.45 1.30 7.03
CA GLU A 174 18.69 2.57 7.70
C GLU A 174 19.67 3.48 6.94
N ALA A 175 20.80 2.94 6.48
CA ALA A 175 21.79 3.71 5.76
C ALA A 175 21.22 4.22 4.44
N LEU A 176 20.53 3.35 3.71
CA LEU A 176 19.87 3.70 2.45
C LEU A 176 18.82 4.80 2.65
N ILE A 177 17.93 4.64 3.64
CA ILE A 177 16.87 5.62 3.91
C ILE A 177 17.47 6.96 4.37
N LYS A 178 18.45 6.94 5.27
CA LYS A 178 19.11 8.16 5.75
C LYS A 178 19.87 8.87 4.64
N GLU A 179 20.55 8.14 3.76
CA GLU A 179 21.26 8.70 2.60
C GLU A 179 20.30 9.51 1.73
N TRP A 180 19.15 8.92 1.38
CA TRP A 180 18.12 9.62 0.60
C TRP A 180 17.49 10.79 1.36
N GLN A 181 17.21 10.64 2.66
CA GLN A 181 16.67 11.74 3.48
C GLN A 181 17.67 12.88 3.74
N VAL A 182 18.97 12.68 3.48
CA VAL A 182 19.99 13.73 3.50
C VAL A 182 20.15 14.37 2.13
N ARG A 183 20.09 13.57 1.05
CA ARG A 183 20.30 14.04 -0.33
C ARG A 183 19.10 14.77 -0.90
N GLU A 184 17.90 14.28 -0.61
CA GLU A 184 16.66 14.74 -1.19
C GLU A 184 15.76 15.37 -0.12
N PRO A 185 14.82 16.25 -0.51
CA PRO A 185 13.82 16.77 0.41
C PRO A 185 13.11 15.63 1.15
N ALA A 186 13.02 15.77 2.47
CA ALA A 186 12.31 14.84 3.33
C ALA A 186 11.07 15.52 3.91
N HIS A 187 9.95 14.78 3.92
CA HIS A 187 8.69 15.25 4.45
C HIS A 187 8.30 14.40 5.65
N ASP A 188 8.10 15.04 6.79
CA ASP A 188 7.48 14.42 7.96
C ASP A 188 5.96 14.49 7.79
N LEU A 189 5.29 13.34 7.94
CA LEU A 189 3.86 13.18 7.83
C LEU A 189 3.20 13.20 9.22
N PRO A 190 1.90 13.55 9.30
CA PRO A 190 1.21 13.65 10.59
C PRO A 190 1.11 12.35 11.40
N ASP A 191 1.21 11.19 10.77
CA ASP A 191 1.28 9.87 11.42
C ASP A 191 2.68 9.53 11.95
N GLY A 192 3.64 10.44 11.81
CA GLY A 192 5.02 10.31 12.23
C GLY A 192 5.92 9.63 11.19
N ASP A 193 5.38 9.22 10.04
CA ASP A 193 6.19 8.74 8.93
C ASP A 193 7.06 9.86 8.37
N ARG A 194 8.25 9.49 7.90
CA ARG A 194 9.12 10.41 7.16
C ARG A 194 9.49 9.79 5.82
N VAL A 195 9.30 10.54 4.74
CA VAL A 195 9.52 10.05 3.37
C VAL A 195 10.40 10.99 2.57
N SER A 196 11.26 10.40 1.74
CA SER A 196 11.95 11.07 0.64
C SER A 196 11.74 10.31 -0.66
N GLU A 197 11.68 11.02 -1.76
CA GLU A 197 11.66 10.45 -3.11
C GLU A 197 13.09 10.24 -3.61
N GLY A 198 13.28 9.28 -4.50
CA GLY A 198 14.57 8.98 -5.12
C GLY A 198 14.46 7.80 -6.05
N GLU A 199 15.57 7.16 -6.41
CA GLU A 199 15.52 5.93 -7.19
C GLU A 199 16.73 5.03 -6.90
N VAL A 200 16.47 3.80 -6.48
CA VAL A 200 17.48 2.74 -6.36
C VAL A 200 16.97 1.47 -7.02
N ARG A 201 17.83 0.85 -7.82
CA ARG A 201 17.54 -0.47 -8.40
C ARG A 201 17.80 -1.57 -7.36
N VAL A 202 16.82 -2.43 -7.16
CA VAL A 202 16.87 -3.57 -6.24
C VAL A 202 16.61 -4.87 -6.97
N VAL A 203 17.00 -6.00 -6.37
CA VAL A 203 16.53 -7.31 -6.83
C VAL A 203 15.13 -7.57 -6.26
N SER A 204 14.18 -7.93 -7.11
CA SER A 204 12.78 -8.19 -6.75
C SER A 204 12.30 -9.54 -7.29
N LEU A 205 11.24 -10.09 -6.70
CA LEU A 205 10.57 -11.31 -7.16
C LEU A 205 9.35 -10.93 -8.01
N SER A 206 9.29 -11.41 -9.25
CA SER A 206 8.16 -11.22 -10.17
C SER A 206 7.88 -12.52 -10.93
N GLY A 207 6.63 -13.00 -10.91
CA GLY A 207 6.23 -14.20 -11.65
C GLY A 207 6.95 -15.51 -11.26
N GLY A 208 7.65 -15.54 -10.11
CA GLY A 208 8.48 -16.67 -9.68
C GLY A 208 9.97 -16.52 -10.01
N ASP A 209 10.34 -15.51 -10.80
CA ASP A 209 11.70 -15.19 -11.18
C ASP A 209 12.22 -13.95 -10.45
N LEU A 210 13.54 -13.83 -10.34
CA LEU A 210 14.18 -12.61 -9.82
C LEU A 210 14.48 -11.64 -10.96
N THR A 211 14.00 -10.41 -10.82
CA THR A 211 14.17 -9.33 -11.80
C THR A 211 14.72 -8.07 -11.13
N GLY A 212 15.18 -7.11 -11.93
CA GLY A 212 15.41 -5.75 -11.44
C GLY A 212 14.08 -5.08 -11.08
N GLY A 213 14.06 -4.33 -9.99
CA GLY A 213 12.96 -3.45 -9.58
C GLY A 213 13.49 -2.08 -9.17
N HIS A 214 12.59 -1.10 -9.03
CA HIS A 214 12.94 0.26 -8.63
C HIS A 214 12.27 0.60 -7.31
N ALA A 215 13.06 0.93 -6.30
CA ALA A 215 12.60 1.56 -5.07
C ALA A 215 12.64 3.08 -5.26
N THR A 216 11.48 3.73 -5.24
CA THR A 216 11.36 5.17 -5.54
C THR A 216 11.01 6.04 -4.33
N HIS A 217 10.63 5.42 -3.22
CA HIS A 217 10.23 6.11 -1.99
C HIS A 217 10.88 5.45 -0.78
N PHE A 218 11.46 6.27 0.09
CA PHE A 218 12.26 5.83 1.23
C PHE A 218 11.58 6.24 2.53
N TRP A 219 10.83 5.29 3.09
CA TRP A 219 9.97 5.49 4.26
C TRP A 219 10.68 5.16 5.57
N ARG A 220 10.58 6.04 6.55
CA ARG A 220 10.90 5.79 7.96
C ARG A 220 9.63 5.90 8.78
N THR A 221 9.15 4.77 9.28
CA THR A 221 7.89 4.69 10.03
C THR A 221 8.17 4.40 11.51
N PRO A 222 7.58 5.17 12.44
CA PRO A 222 7.69 4.89 13.86
C PRO A 222 7.01 3.55 14.20
N LEU A 223 7.68 2.74 15.01
CA LEU A 223 7.12 1.48 15.45
C LEU A 223 5.99 1.74 16.46
N THR A 224 4.79 1.30 16.14
CA THR A 224 3.60 1.39 17.01
C THR A 224 3.35 0.12 17.82
N ASP A 225 3.99 -1.00 17.46
CA ASP A 225 3.91 -2.26 18.19
C ASP A 225 4.95 -2.32 19.31
N GLU A 226 4.64 -2.95 20.44
CA GLU A 226 5.57 -3.09 21.58
C GLU A 226 6.80 -3.98 21.29
N ALA A 227 6.75 -4.76 20.22
CA ALA A 227 7.79 -5.73 19.87
C ALA A 227 8.02 -5.84 18.36
N VAL A 228 9.19 -6.34 17.99
CA VAL A 228 9.58 -6.73 16.63
C VAL A 228 9.73 -8.25 16.53
N TRP A 229 9.51 -8.79 15.33
CA TRP A 229 9.58 -10.23 15.05
C TRP A 229 10.83 -10.56 14.23
N THR A 230 11.69 -11.42 14.78
CA THR A 230 12.83 -11.98 14.05
C THR A 230 12.47 -13.35 13.50
N ILE A 231 12.49 -13.48 12.17
CA ILE A 231 12.33 -14.77 11.49
C ILE A 231 13.71 -15.28 11.12
N ARG A 232 14.04 -16.48 11.58
CA ARG A 232 15.28 -17.20 11.25
C ARG A 232 14.93 -18.47 10.50
N THR A 233 15.49 -18.62 9.31
CA THR A 233 15.36 -19.83 8.51
C THR A 233 16.35 -20.89 8.96
N ARG A 234 16.08 -22.17 8.65
CA ARG A 234 17.03 -23.27 8.86
C ARG A 234 18.39 -23.04 8.18
N THR A 235 18.43 -22.26 7.10
CA THR A 235 19.67 -21.94 6.37
C THR A 235 20.51 -20.84 7.02
N GLY A 236 20.11 -20.34 8.20
CA GLY A 236 20.82 -19.29 8.93
C GLY A 236 20.44 -17.86 8.52
N ARG A 237 19.71 -17.66 7.42
CA ARG A 237 19.17 -16.35 7.03
C ARG A 237 18.19 -15.86 8.10
N GLN A 238 18.31 -14.58 8.47
CA GLN A 238 17.42 -13.94 9.43
C GLN A 238 17.01 -12.54 8.97
N VAL A 239 15.82 -12.12 9.36
CA VAL A 239 15.35 -10.74 9.20
C VAL A 239 14.44 -10.38 10.36
N THR A 240 14.58 -9.14 10.85
CA THR A 240 13.71 -8.58 11.89
C THR A 240 12.71 -7.64 11.24
N THR A 241 11.43 -7.73 11.62
CA THR A 241 10.36 -6.99 10.98
C THR A 241 9.28 -6.59 12.00
N SER A 242 8.35 -5.72 11.59
CA SER A 242 7.12 -5.51 12.36
C SER A 242 6.26 -6.77 12.34
N ARG A 243 5.34 -6.91 13.31
CA ARG A 243 4.42 -8.07 13.38
C ARG A 243 3.69 -8.33 12.07
N ARG A 244 3.32 -7.24 11.39
CA ARG A 244 2.45 -7.20 10.21
C ARG A 244 3.22 -7.40 8.89
N HIS A 245 4.55 -7.46 8.92
CA HIS A 245 5.34 -7.55 7.69
C HIS A 245 5.11 -8.89 6.97
N PRO A 246 4.78 -8.90 5.67
CA PRO A 246 4.42 -10.12 4.95
C PRO A 246 5.64 -10.90 4.44
N PHE A 247 5.54 -12.22 4.48
CA PHE A 247 6.52 -13.17 3.94
C PHE A 247 5.81 -14.16 3.01
N LEU A 248 6.35 -14.41 1.82
CA LEU A 248 5.76 -15.38 0.89
C LEU A 248 5.97 -16.81 1.42
N THR A 249 4.91 -17.61 1.52
CA THR A 249 4.93 -19.03 1.90
C THR A 249 4.30 -19.87 0.76
N PRO A 250 4.43 -21.21 0.75
CA PRO A 250 3.76 -22.05 -0.24
C PRO A 250 2.23 -21.84 -0.31
N GLU A 251 1.60 -21.46 0.80
CA GLU A 251 0.16 -21.19 0.90
C GLU A 251 -0.21 -19.72 0.60
N GLY A 252 0.77 -18.92 0.14
CA GLY A 252 0.66 -17.48 -0.10
C GLY A 252 1.45 -16.67 0.92
N TRP A 253 1.36 -15.34 0.90
CA TRP A 253 2.01 -14.50 1.92
C TRP A 253 1.50 -14.81 3.36
N ARG A 254 2.26 -14.51 4.40
CA ARG A 254 1.80 -14.60 5.80
C ARG A 254 2.51 -13.51 6.60
N PRO A 255 1.84 -12.83 7.54
CA PRO A 255 2.50 -11.85 8.37
C PRO A 255 3.51 -12.51 9.31
N ALA A 256 4.57 -11.79 9.67
CA ALA A 256 5.66 -12.30 10.50
C ALA A 256 5.16 -12.92 11.81
N GLY A 257 4.15 -12.31 12.45
CA GLY A 257 3.57 -12.79 13.70
C GLY A 257 2.82 -14.13 13.61
N GLU A 258 2.47 -14.57 12.40
CA GLU A 258 1.77 -15.83 12.15
C GLU A 258 2.69 -16.95 11.69
N ILE A 259 3.94 -16.65 11.33
CA ILE A 259 4.92 -17.67 10.96
C ILE A 259 5.29 -18.49 12.21
N ARG A 260 5.24 -19.80 12.07
CA ARG A 260 5.62 -20.77 13.10
C ARG A 260 6.88 -21.52 12.69
N VAL A 261 7.61 -22.03 13.69
CA VAL A 261 8.77 -22.88 13.43
C VAL A 261 8.33 -24.09 12.61
N GLY A 262 9.00 -24.31 11.47
CA GLY A 262 8.66 -25.36 10.51
C GLY A 262 7.96 -24.85 9.24
N ASP A 263 7.38 -23.64 9.28
CA ASP A 263 6.79 -23.02 8.09
C ASP A 263 7.87 -22.73 7.03
N ARG A 264 7.49 -22.88 5.76
CA ARG A 264 8.35 -22.54 4.62
C ARG A 264 8.10 -21.10 4.20
N ILE A 265 9.18 -20.35 4.01
CA ILE A 265 9.13 -19.03 3.38
C ILE A 265 9.93 -19.05 2.08
N ALA A 266 9.53 -18.22 1.12
CA ALA A 266 10.26 -18.03 -0.12
C ALA A 266 11.60 -17.37 0.18
N VAL A 267 12.64 -17.94 -0.40
CA VAL A 267 14.00 -17.40 -0.38
C VAL A 267 14.59 -17.54 -1.78
N ALA A 268 15.40 -16.58 -2.17
CA ALA A 268 16.13 -16.65 -3.43
C ALA A 268 17.03 -17.90 -3.43
N ARG A 269 16.84 -18.79 -4.41
CA ARG A 269 17.73 -19.94 -4.63
C ARG A 269 19.04 -19.52 -5.29
N ARG A 270 18.95 -18.63 -6.27
CA ARG A 270 20.08 -18.11 -7.05
C ARG A 270 19.76 -16.67 -7.42
N ILE A 271 20.70 -15.77 -7.18
CA ILE A 271 20.60 -14.38 -7.60
C ILE A 271 21.65 -14.17 -8.68
N ARG A 272 21.20 -13.73 -9.86
CA ARG A 272 22.10 -13.37 -10.95
C ARG A 272 22.32 -11.87 -10.87
N ILE A 273 23.57 -11.49 -10.68
CA ILE A 273 23.99 -10.09 -10.65
C ILE A 273 24.98 -9.90 -11.79
N ASP A 274 24.75 -8.87 -12.59
CA ASP A 274 25.74 -8.38 -13.54
C ASP A 274 26.72 -7.48 -12.78
N GLY A 275 27.81 -8.09 -12.31
CA GLY A 275 28.85 -7.38 -11.56
C GLY A 275 29.65 -6.42 -12.44
N ALA A 276 30.16 -5.35 -11.84
CA ALA A 276 31.16 -4.48 -12.46
C ALA A 276 32.57 -4.85 -11.95
N PRO A 277 33.62 -4.68 -12.77
CA PRO A 277 35.00 -4.82 -12.31
C PRO A 277 35.28 -3.87 -11.13
N GLN A 278 35.88 -4.39 -10.07
CA GLN A 278 36.30 -3.60 -8.91
C GLN A 278 37.83 -3.67 -8.76
N ILE A 279 38.43 -2.57 -8.31
CA ILE A 279 39.85 -2.55 -7.96
C ILE A 279 40.02 -3.42 -6.72
N LEU A 280 40.82 -4.48 -6.83
CA LEU A 280 41.13 -5.33 -5.68
C LEU A 280 41.75 -4.48 -4.56
N PRO A 281 41.32 -4.66 -3.30
CA PRO A 281 41.95 -3.97 -2.18
C PRO A 281 43.45 -4.28 -2.17
N ARG A 282 44.28 -3.26 -1.94
CA ARG A 282 45.72 -3.46 -1.78
C ARG A 282 45.94 -4.33 -0.56
N VAL A 283 46.23 -5.61 -0.77
CA VAL A 283 46.69 -6.50 0.28
C VAL A 283 48.06 -5.96 0.69
N ALA A 284 48.21 -5.59 1.96
CA ALA A 284 49.52 -5.23 2.49
C ALA A 284 50.44 -6.45 2.29
N SER A 285 51.51 -6.28 1.51
CA SER A 285 52.57 -7.28 1.44
C SER A 285 53.19 -7.40 2.82
N LEU A 286 53.16 -8.61 3.38
CA LEU A 286 53.87 -8.98 4.61
C LEU A 286 55.37 -8.74 4.47
#